data_AF-A0A9C7PLQ3-F1
#
_entry.id   AF-A0A9C7PLQ3-F1
#
_cell.length_a   1.000
_cell.length_b   1.000
_cell.length_c   1.000
_cell.angle_alpha   90.00
_cell.angle_beta   90.00
_cell.angle_gamma   90.00
#
_symmetry.space_group_name_H-M   'P 1'
#
loop_
_entity.id
_entity.type
_entity.pdbx_description
1 polymer ?
#
loop_
_entity_poly.entity_id
_entity_poly.type
_entity_poly.pdbx_seq_one_letter_code
_entity_poly.pdbx_strand_id
1 'polypeptide(L)'
;MRGTTSQSTLDRLVASQEPPRGFIDALLTRTSQGGTAVIAEIKKASPSQGVIRADFDPTSIALSYAKGGAACLSVLTEPDFFQGRAEDLVAARCASRLPVLRKDFMVDPWQIP
;
A
#
# COMPACT_ATOMS: atom_id res chain seq x y z
N MET A 1 -18.80 -0.96 7.05
CA MET A 1 -19.25 -2.35 7.29
C MET A 1 -18.17 -3.06 8.09
N ARG A 2 -18.49 -3.69 9.23
CA ARG A 2 -17.61 -4.73 9.78
C ARG A 2 -17.47 -5.80 8.71
N GLY A 3 -16.24 -6.19 8.37
CA GLY A 3 -16.05 -7.28 7.42
C GLY A 3 -16.75 -8.53 7.93
N THR A 4 -17.23 -9.36 7.01
CA THR A 4 -17.80 -10.68 7.32
C THR A 4 -16.79 -11.61 8.00
N THR A 5 -15.51 -11.23 8.05
CA THR A 5 -14.42 -11.90 8.75
C THR A 5 -14.44 -11.62 10.25
N SER A 6 -14.58 -12.68 11.07
CA SER A 6 -14.48 -12.58 12.53
C SER A 6 -13.08 -12.14 12.98
N GLN A 7 -12.98 -11.51 14.15
CA GLN A 7 -11.68 -11.15 14.75
C GLN A 7 -10.73 -12.36 14.84
N SER A 8 -11.23 -13.50 15.32
CA SER A 8 -10.45 -14.73 15.40
C SER A 8 -9.93 -15.24 14.05
N THR A 9 -10.65 -14.97 12.96
CA THR A 9 -10.20 -15.32 11.62
C THR A 9 -9.14 -14.35 11.14
N LEU A 10 -9.31 -13.06 11.43
CA LEU A 10 -8.34 -12.02 11.11
C LEU A 10 -7.01 -12.25 11.85
N ASP A 11 -7.06 -12.55 13.15
CA ASP A 11 -5.85 -12.85 13.95
C ASP A 11 -5.06 -14.04 13.38
N ARG A 12 -5.75 -15.08 12.90
CA ARG A 12 -5.10 -16.22 12.23
C ARG A 12 -4.46 -15.83 10.90
N LEU A 13 -5.13 -14.98 10.11
CA LEU A 13 -4.57 -14.48 8.85
C LEU A 13 -3.30 -13.67 9.10
N VAL A 14 -3.32 -12.79 10.10
CA VAL A 14 -2.19 -11.97 10.53
C VAL A 14 -1.02 -12.82 11.00
N ALA A 15 -1.28 -13.82 11.85
CA ALA A 15 -0.26 -14.74 12.34
C ALA A 15 0.44 -15.55 11.23
N SER A 16 -0.21 -15.69 10.07
CA SER A 16 0.35 -16.36 8.89
C SER A 16 1.11 -15.43 7.92
N GLN A 17 1.12 -14.11 8.16
CA GLN A 17 1.81 -13.16 7.29
C GLN A 17 3.31 -13.13 7.52
N GLU A 18 4.05 -12.77 6.47
CA GLU A 18 5.45 -12.37 6.59
C GLU A 18 5.59 -11.13 7.49
N PRO A 19 6.72 -10.97 8.19
CA PRO A 19 6.99 -9.78 8.99
C PRO A 19 6.88 -8.47 8.18
N PRO A 20 6.51 -7.34 8.82
CA PRO A 20 6.59 -6.02 8.21
C PRO A 20 8.01 -5.72 7.71
N ARG A 21 8.12 -5.07 6.54
CA ARG A 21 9.41 -4.77 5.89
C ARG A 21 10.14 -3.53 6.41
N GLY A 22 9.71 -2.95 7.53
CA GLY A 22 10.32 -1.74 8.10
C GLY A 22 10.06 -0.47 7.27
N PHE A 23 8.82 0.03 7.27
CA PHE A 23 8.45 1.23 6.50
C PHE A 23 9.24 2.48 6.91
N ILE A 24 9.38 2.72 8.22
CA ILE A 24 10.14 3.87 8.74
C ILE A 24 11.65 3.66 8.50
N ASP A 25 12.16 2.46 8.74
CA ASP A 25 13.59 2.15 8.57
C ASP A 25 14.05 2.37 7.12
N ALA A 26 13.23 2.01 6.13
CA ALA A 26 13.53 2.26 4.73
C ALA A 26 13.63 3.76 4.40
N LEU A 27 12.77 4.59 5.00
CA LEU A 27 12.82 6.05 4.84
C LEU A 27 14.08 6.63 5.51
N LEU A 28 14.35 6.23 6.76
CA LEU A 28 15.51 6.68 7.52
C LEU A 28 16.84 6.25 6.88
N THR A 29 16.89 5.05 6.31
CA THR A 29 18.07 4.56 5.58
C THR A 29 18.34 5.38 4.33
N ARG A 30 17.30 5.77 3.59
CA ARG A 30 17.45 6.63 2.41
C ARG A 30 17.95 8.02 2.78
N THR A 31 17.40 8.62 3.83
CA THR A 31 17.82 9.96 4.27
C THR A 31 19.23 9.98 4.86
N SER A 32 19.62 8.95 5.62
CA SER A 32 20.97 8.85 6.21
C SER A 32 22.06 8.68 5.15
N GLN A 33 21.72 8.13 3.98
CA GLN A 33 22.59 8.01 2.82
C GLN A 33 22.64 9.30 1.97
N GLY A 34 22.01 10.40 2.42
CA GLY A 34 21.93 11.65 1.67
C GLY A 34 20.96 11.63 0.48
N GLY A 35 20.12 10.59 0.37
CA GLY A 35 19.11 10.46 -0.66
C GLY A 35 17.75 11.04 -0.28
N THR A 36 16.91 11.29 -1.27
CA THR A 36 15.51 11.66 -1.06
C THR A 36 14.66 10.42 -0.77
N ALA A 37 14.02 10.37 0.41
CA ALA A 37 13.12 9.28 0.77
C ALA A 37 11.70 9.51 0.21
N VAL A 38 11.41 8.90 -0.94
CA VAL A 38 10.11 9.03 -1.61
C VAL A 38 9.18 7.88 -1.21
N ILE A 39 7.98 8.22 -0.75
CA ILE A 39 6.83 7.30 -0.68
C ILE A 39 6.04 7.47 -1.98
N ALA A 40 6.14 6.52 -2.91
CA ALA A 40 5.45 6.60 -4.18
C ALA A 40 4.01 6.06 -4.06
N GLU A 41 3.02 6.88 -4.41
CA GLU A 41 1.60 6.52 -4.28
C GLU A 41 1.05 5.86 -5.55
N ILE A 42 0.44 4.68 -5.40
CA ILE A 42 -0.32 3.98 -6.44
C ILE A 42 -1.79 4.33 -6.24
N LYS A 43 -2.34 5.14 -7.17
CA LYS A 43 -3.71 5.68 -7.10
C LYS A 43 -4.38 5.69 -8.47
N LYS A 44 -5.54 5.06 -8.58
CA LYS A 44 -6.32 4.98 -9.82
C LYS A 44 -7.15 6.24 -10.08
N ALA A 45 -7.88 6.69 -9.07
CA ALA A 45 -8.76 7.84 -9.14
C ALA A 45 -8.68 8.69 -7.86
N SER A 46 -9.24 9.91 -7.90
CA SER A 46 -9.56 10.68 -6.70
C SER A 46 -10.83 11.50 -6.89
N PRO A 47 -11.53 11.89 -5.81
CA PRO A 47 -12.72 12.76 -5.92
C PRO A 47 -12.45 14.08 -6.64
N SER A 48 -11.24 14.62 -6.47
CA SER A 48 -10.84 15.91 -7.02
C SER A 48 -10.43 15.89 -8.49
N GLN A 49 -10.07 14.72 -9.05
CA GLN A 49 -9.49 14.62 -10.40
C GLN A 49 -10.18 13.54 -11.25
N GLY A 50 -11.12 12.78 -10.70
CA GLY A 50 -11.69 11.61 -11.38
C GLY A 50 -10.63 10.53 -11.59
N VAL A 51 -10.71 9.81 -12.71
CA VAL A 51 -9.72 8.78 -13.08
C VAL A 51 -8.40 9.45 -13.48
N ILE A 52 -7.34 9.18 -12.72
CA ILE A 52 -5.98 9.68 -12.96
C ILE A 52 -5.27 8.76 -13.96
N ARG A 53 -5.52 7.45 -13.85
CA ARG A 53 -4.91 6.45 -14.71
C ARG A 53 -5.91 5.37 -15.09
N ALA A 54 -6.35 5.39 -16.36
CA ALA A 54 -7.31 4.43 -16.88
C ALA A 54 -6.71 3.01 -16.99
N ASP A 55 -5.50 2.92 -17.55
CA ASP A 55 -4.73 1.67 -17.62
C ASP A 55 -3.94 1.45 -16.32
N PHE A 56 -4.58 0.73 -15.39
CA PHE A 56 -4.15 0.61 -14.01
C PHE A 56 -3.73 -0.82 -13.67
N ASP A 57 -2.42 -1.07 -13.76
CA ASP A 57 -1.78 -2.30 -13.29
C ASP A 57 -0.87 -2.01 -12.08
N PRO A 58 -1.31 -2.33 -10.84
CA PRO A 58 -0.53 -2.13 -9.63
C PRO A 58 0.84 -2.81 -9.65
N THR A 59 0.95 -3.98 -10.29
CA THR A 59 2.21 -4.75 -10.36
C THR A 59 3.24 -3.98 -11.20
N SER A 60 2.88 -3.58 -12.42
CA SER A 60 3.78 -2.81 -13.29
C SER A 60 4.12 -1.44 -12.70
N ILE A 61 3.16 -0.76 -12.08
CA ILE A 61 3.39 0.54 -11.43
C ILE A 61 4.38 0.39 -10.26
N ALA A 62 4.18 -0.62 -9.41
CA ALA A 62 5.06 -0.86 -8.26
C ALA A 62 6.50 -1.20 -8.67
N LEU A 63 6.67 -2.02 -9.71
CA LEU A 63 7.99 -2.31 -10.30
C LEU A 63 8.65 -1.04 -10.85
N SER A 64 7.88 -0.20 -11.55
CA SER A 64 8.37 1.07 -12.07
C SER A 64 8.83 2.01 -10.95
N TYR A 65 8.09 2.11 -9.86
CA TYR A 65 8.48 2.93 -8.71
C TYR A 65 9.70 2.38 -7.97
N ALA A 66 9.80 1.06 -7.80
CA ALA A 66 10.99 0.43 -7.25
C ALA A 66 12.24 0.72 -8.11
N LYS A 67 12.13 0.55 -9.44
CA LYS A 67 13.19 0.89 -10.39
C LYS A 67 13.55 2.38 -10.36
N GLY A 68 12.56 3.24 -10.15
CA GLY A 68 12.72 4.69 -9.99
C GLY A 68 13.36 5.12 -8.66
N GLY A 69 13.66 4.19 -7.75
CA GLY A 69 14.33 4.48 -6.49
C GLY A 69 13.42 4.87 -5.33
N ALA A 70 12.11 4.62 -5.43
CA ALA A 70 11.19 4.82 -4.31
C ALA A 70 11.68 4.07 -3.06
N ALA A 71 11.53 4.71 -1.90
CA ALA A 71 11.87 4.11 -0.61
C ALA A 71 10.76 3.18 -0.13
N CYS A 72 9.52 3.63 -0.30
CA CYS A 72 8.31 2.92 0.10
C CYS A 72 7.19 3.16 -0.92
N LEU A 73 6.13 2.36 -0.82
CA LEU A 73 4.89 2.57 -1.57
C LEU A 73 3.74 2.96 -0.64
N SER A 74 2.79 3.72 -1.17
CA SER A 74 1.47 3.96 -0.57
C SER A 74 0.43 3.47 -1.57
N VAL A 75 -0.49 2.59 -1.17
CA VAL A 75 -1.49 2.02 -2.09
C VAL A 75 -2.89 2.32 -1.58
N LEU A 76 -3.71 2.97 -2.42
CA LEU A 76 -5.11 3.24 -2.10
C LEU A 76 -5.90 1.93 -2.13
N THR A 77 -6.57 1.61 -1.02
CA THR A 77 -7.43 0.41 -0.91
C THR A 77 -8.92 0.72 -0.82
N GLU A 78 -9.27 2.02 -0.82
CA GLU A 78 -10.65 2.50 -0.71
C GLU A 78 -11.35 2.45 -2.09
N PRO A 79 -12.50 1.76 -2.21
CA PRO A 79 -13.12 1.49 -3.51
C PRO A 79 -13.99 2.64 -4.05
N ASP A 80 -14.67 3.41 -3.21
CA ASP A 80 -15.74 4.30 -3.65
C ASP A 80 -15.22 5.63 -4.22
N PHE A 81 -14.23 6.22 -3.55
CA PHE A 81 -13.64 7.53 -3.89
C PHE A 81 -12.36 7.41 -4.70
N PHE A 82 -11.57 6.36 -4.44
CA PHE A 82 -10.25 6.19 -5.05
C PHE A 82 -10.20 5.06 -6.10
N GLN A 83 -11.26 4.26 -6.20
CA GLN A 83 -11.31 3.05 -7.04
C GLN A 83 -10.15 2.09 -6.76
N GLY A 84 -9.69 2.06 -5.51
CA GLY A 84 -8.63 1.18 -5.03
C GLY A 84 -9.19 -0.14 -4.50
N ARG A 85 -8.31 -1.12 -4.33
CA ARG A 85 -8.68 -2.45 -3.84
C ARG A 85 -7.62 -3.01 -2.89
N ALA A 86 -8.03 -3.85 -1.94
CA ALA A 86 -7.08 -4.55 -1.07
C ALA A 86 -6.09 -5.42 -1.86
N GLU A 87 -6.52 -6.01 -2.99
CA GLU A 87 -5.67 -6.82 -3.86
C GLU A 87 -4.55 -5.99 -4.53
N ASP A 88 -4.78 -4.70 -4.81
CA ASP A 88 -3.78 -3.82 -5.41
C ASP A 88 -2.58 -3.66 -4.47
N LEU A 89 -2.83 -3.58 -3.17
CA LEU A 89 -1.79 -3.51 -2.14
C LEU A 89 -0.96 -4.78 -2.10
N VAL A 90 -1.61 -5.95 -2.16
CA VAL A 90 -0.91 -7.25 -2.17
C VAL A 90 -0.07 -7.38 -3.45
N ALA A 91 -0.63 -7.05 -4.61
CA ALA A 91 0.06 -7.08 -5.89
C ALA A 91 1.29 -6.17 -5.91
N ALA A 92 1.16 -4.93 -5.43
CA ALA A 92 2.26 -3.97 -5.33
C ALA A 92 3.35 -4.42 -4.35
N ARG A 93 2.97 -4.98 -3.19
CA ARG A 93 3.90 -5.51 -2.19
C ARG A 93 4.69 -6.69 -2.75
N CYS A 94 4.04 -7.63 -3.43
CA CYS A 94 4.70 -8.79 -4.02
C CYS A 94 5.67 -8.39 -5.13
N ALA A 95 5.28 -7.46 -6.00
CA ALA A 95 6.07 -7.06 -7.17
C ALA A 95 7.33 -6.25 -6.81
N SER A 96 7.21 -5.25 -5.92
CA SER A 96 8.28 -4.28 -5.68
C SER A 96 9.31 -4.70 -4.63
N ARG A 97 8.94 -5.61 -3.72
CA ARG A 97 9.68 -5.90 -2.47
C ARG A 97 9.88 -4.71 -1.52
N LEU A 98 9.34 -3.52 -1.83
CA LEU A 98 9.38 -2.35 -0.95
C LEU A 98 8.42 -2.51 0.24
N PRO A 99 8.63 -1.76 1.34
CA PRO A 99 7.59 -1.57 2.35
C PRO A 99 6.39 -0.82 1.76
N VAL A 100 5.18 -1.20 2.17
CA VAL A 100 3.93 -0.65 1.63
C VAL A 100 3.02 -0.18 2.75
N LEU A 101 2.51 1.03 2.61
CA LEU A 101 1.46 1.60 3.45
C LEU A 101 0.08 1.32 2.83
N ARG A 102 -0.85 0.83 3.65
CA ARG A 102 -2.28 0.83 3.32
C ARG A 102 -2.82 2.25 3.45
N LYS A 103 -3.10 2.89 2.31
CA LYS A 103 -3.71 4.22 2.26
C LYS A 103 -5.22 4.07 2.18
N ASP A 104 -5.87 4.34 3.29
CA ASP A 104 -7.31 4.18 3.46
C ASP A 104 -7.79 5.06 4.61
N PHE A 105 -9.10 5.16 4.81
CA PHE A 105 -9.68 5.77 6.00
C PHE A 105 -9.79 4.73 7.12
N MET A 106 -8.89 4.80 8.09
CA MET A 106 -8.92 3.94 9.28
C MET A 106 -9.85 4.55 10.34
N VAL A 107 -11.03 3.97 10.52
CA VAL A 107 -12.07 4.45 11.45
C VAL A 107 -12.47 3.40 12.48
N ASP A 108 -12.10 2.13 12.27
CA ASP A 108 -12.35 1.01 13.18
C ASP A 108 -11.06 0.20 13.38
N PRO A 109 -10.69 -0.17 14.63
CA PRO A 109 -9.50 -0.99 14.91
C PRO A 109 -9.44 -2.30 14.13
N TRP A 110 -10.58 -2.85 13.72
CA TRP A 110 -10.65 -4.04 12.87
C TRP A 110 -9.89 -3.87 11.53
N GLN A 111 -9.65 -2.64 11.08
CA GLN A 111 -8.94 -2.36 9.82
C GLN A 111 -7.40 -2.45 9.92
N ILE A 112 -6.85 -2.57 11.13
CA ILE A 112 -5.40 -2.46 11.41
C ILE A 112 -4.60 -3.78 11.38
N PRO A 113 -5.09 -4.92 11.92
CA PRO A 113 -4.23 -5.97 12.43
C PRO A 113 -3.42 -6.71 11.37
#